data_AF-S9WYW2-F1
#
_entry.id   AF-S9WYW2-F1
#
_cell.length_a   1.000
_cell.length_b   1.000
_cell.length_c   1.000
_cell.angle_alpha   90.00
_cell.angle_beta   90.00
_cell.angle_gamma   90.00
#
_symmetry.space_group_name_H-M   'P 1'
#
loop_
_entity.id
_entity.type
_entity.pdbx_description
1 polymer ?
#
loop_
_entity_poly.entity_id
_entity_poly.type
_entity_poly.pdbx_seq_one_letter_code
_entity_poly.pdbx_strand_id
1 'polypeptide(L)'
;MSLIASPIMYHSPVGYAYKLYLEGNLASSLHVLENYLQEDFSKEGNINSACNLYLRVSSELGHSWQKTQQRLKLVYEGAVPRSLLNELVITYCFNKTWESSEQVAEFLSLAEQSKSELFSDDRRYPIEKQLVVLACEWKLFPLAKSLLTVPYQKKEQDLFNYISEQELQHEVNRNLLAETQPNIDATKKSNFLIKFIKNLTRIYSQIMQKVGFFKKDSTWFSGNSKFVFVAFTFIVLLFKLKAIIRRIRRSHISWEGFQSFLEKFAFFIS
;
A
#
# COMPACT_ATOMS: atom_id res chain seq x y z
N MET A 1 -18.31 2.79 27.06
CA MET A 1 -19.69 2.36 26.79
C MET A 1 -19.72 0.84 26.80
N SER A 2 -20.29 0.23 27.85
CA SER A 2 -20.41 -1.22 27.96
C SER A 2 -21.55 -1.71 27.09
N LEU A 3 -21.25 -2.57 26.12
CA LEU A 3 -22.27 -3.33 25.41
C LEU A 3 -22.72 -4.46 26.35
N ILE A 4 -23.86 -4.27 27.00
CA ILE A 4 -24.59 -5.34 27.66
C ILE A 4 -25.13 -6.21 26.52
N ALA A 5 -24.40 -7.28 26.19
CA ALA A 5 -24.90 -8.33 25.33
C ALA A 5 -26.02 -9.05 26.09
N SER A 6 -27.26 -8.93 25.60
CA SER A 6 -28.38 -9.68 26.15
C SER A 6 -28.04 -11.18 26.19
N PRO A 7 -28.22 -11.86 27.32
CA PRO A 7 -28.11 -13.31 27.36
C PRO A 7 -29.27 -13.87 26.55
N ILE A 8 -29.11 -15.06 25.96
CA ILE A 8 -30.07 -15.80 25.11
C ILE A 8 -29.81 -15.65 23.60
N MET A 9 -28.73 -16.27 23.10
CA MET A 9 -28.62 -16.72 21.70
C MET A 9 -27.70 -17.95 21.48
N TYR A 10 -27.14 -18.54 22.55
CA TYR A 10 -26.13 -19.61 22.45
C TYR A 10 -26.68 -21.03 22.29
N HIS A 11 -27.99 -21.19 22.06
CA HIS A 11 -28.63 -22.50 21.92
C HIS A 11 -28.61 -23.05 20.49
N SER A 12 -28.31 -22.22 19.49
CA SER A 12 -28.10 -22.67 18.11
C SER A 12 -26.63 -23.03 17.87
N PRO A 13 -26.31 -23.91 16.90
CA PRO A 13 -24.92 -24.22 16.54
C PRO A 13 -24.09 -22.96 16.22
N VAL A 14 -24.68 -22.00 15.49
CA VAL A 14 -24.04 -20.72 15.16
C VAL A 14 -23.81 -19.86 16.41
N GLY A 15 -24.79 -19.80 17.31
CA GLY A 15 -24.65 -19.09 18.58
C GLY A 15 -23.56 -19.70 19.45
N TYR A 16 -23.51 -21.02 19.55
CA TYR A 16 -22.47 -21.73 20.28
C TYR A 16 -21.07 -21.51 19.68
N ALA A 17 -20.94 -21.55 18.35
CA ALA A 17 -19.70 -21.17 17.68
C ALA A 17 -19.28 -19.73 18.02
N TYR A 18 -20.22 -18.78 18.01
CA TYR A 18 -19.94 -17.40 18.37
C TYR A 18 -19.48 -17.24 19.81
N LYS A 19 -20.05 -18.02 20.74
CA LYS A 19 -19.56 -18.07 22.14
C LYS A 19 -18.10 -18.52 22.19
N LEU A 20 -17.77 -19.63 21.54
CA LEU A 20 -16.41 -20.16 21.50
C LEU A 20 -15.42 -19.17 20.88
N TYR A 21 -15.84 -18.43 19.85
CA TYR A 21 -15.06 -17.34 19.27
C TYR A 21 -14.75 -16.25 20.29
N LEU A 22 -15.76 -15.78 21.05
CA LEU A 22 -15.58 -14.76 22.09
C LEU A 22 -14.70 -15.26 23.26
N GLU A 23 -14.70 -16.56 23.53
CA GLU A 23 -13.83 -17.20 24.52
C GLU A 23 -12.40 -17.44 24.00
N GLY A 24 -12.09 -17.06 22.75
CA GLY A 24 -10.78 -17.25 22.12
C GLY A 24 -10.51 -18.69 21.66
N ASN A 25 -11.49 -19.59 21.77
CA ASN A 25 -11.37 -20.97 21.30
C ASN A 25 -11.72 -21.06 19.80
N LEU A 26 -10.84 -20.48 18.98
CA LEU A 26 -11.01 -20.37 17.54
C LEU A 26 -11.12 -21.74 16.85
N ALA A 27 -10.32 -22.73 17.26
CA ALA A 27 -10.32 -24.06 16.66
C ALA A 27 -11.65 -24.79 16.89
N SER A 28 -12.18 -24.77 18.12
CA SER A 28 -13.49 -25.37 18.40
C SER A 28 -14.63 -24.58 17.75
N SER A 29 -14.54 -23.24 17.71
CA SER A 29 -15.49 -22.41 16.96
C SER A 29 -15.53 -22.80 15.48
N LEU A 30 -14.37 -22.98 14.86
CA LEU A 30 -14.27 -23.39 13.46
C LEU A 30 -14.89 -24.76 13.23
N HIS A 31 -14.59 -25.73 14.10
CA HIS A 31 -15.12 -27.09 13.99
C HIS A 31 -16.65 -27.11 14.02
N VAL A 32 -17.28 -26.36 14.94
CA VAL A 32 -18.74 -26.26 15.02
C VAL A 32 -19.32 -25.64 13.75
N LEU A 33 -18.68 -24.59 13.20
CA LEU A 33 -19.11 -23.96 11.95
C LEU A 33 -18.96 -24.89 10.75
N GLU A 34 -17.87 -25.65 10.67
CA GLU A 34 -17.64 -26.58 9.57
C GLU A 34 -18.64 -27.73 9.55
N ASN A 35 -19.10 -28.21 10.70
CA ASN A 35 -20.16 -29.21 10.80
C ASN A 35 -21.52 -28.60 10.44
N TYR A 36 -21.85 -27.43 11.00
CA TYR A 36 -23.09 -26.71 10.69
C TYR A 36 -23.25 -26.43 9.18
N LEU A 37 -22.15 -26.07 8.50
CA LEU A 37 -22.14 -25.77 7.07
C LEU A 37 -22.09 -27.01 6.16
N GLN A 38 -21.88 -28.22 6.70
CA GLN A 38 -21.96 -29.49 5.96
C GLN A 38 -23.32 -30.15 6.07
N GLU A 39 -23.93 -30.04 7.23
CA GLU A 39 -25.22 -30.66 7.52
C GLU A 39 -26.36 -29.83 6.91
N ASP A 40 -27.49 -30.48 6.63
CA ASP A 40 -28.66 -29.89 5.96
C ASP A 40 -29.43 -28.88 6.86
N PHE A 41 -28.75 -28.32 7.88
CA PHE A 41 -29.22 -27.24 8.77
C PHE A 41 -29.37 -25.90 8.05
N SER A 42 -29.13 -25.85 6.74
CA SER A 42 -29.37 -24.72 5.84
C SER A 42 -30.78 -24.12 5.98
N LYS A 43 -31.74 -24.91 6.51
CA LYS A 43 -33.13 -24.53 6.76
C LYS A 43 -33.35 -23.69 8.03
N GLU A 44 -32.37 -23.59 8.94
CA GLU A 44 -32.51 -22.83 10.21
C GLU A 44 -32.29 -21.31 10.07
N GLY A 45 -32.06 -20.82 8.85
CA GLY A 45 -32.23 -19.40 8.53
C GLY A 45 -31.05 -18.47 8.87
N ASN A 46 -29.84 -18.99 9.13
CA ASN A 46 -28.69 -18.13 9.42
C ASN A 46 -27.35 -18.51 8.76
N ILE A 47 -27.40 -19.08 7.55
CA ILE A 47 -26.22 -19.43 6.75
C ILE A 47 -25.27 -18.24 6.55
N ASN A 48 -25.79 -17.03 6.28
CA ASN A 48 -24.95 -15.86 6.03
C ASN A 48 -24.14 -15.46 7.28
N SER A 49 -24.73 -15.51 8.47
CA SER A 49 -23.98 -15.20 9.70
C SER A 49 -22.98 -16.29 10.05
N ALA A 50 -23.31 -17.55 9.79
CA ALA A 50 -22.36 -18.66 9.94
C ALA A 50 -21.16 -18.49 9.01
N CYS A 51 -21.39 -18.17 7.73
CA CYS A 51 -20.34 -17.89 6.76
C CYS A 51 -19.49 -16.66 7.13
N ASN A 52 -20.11 -15.58 7.63
CA ASN A 52 -19.38 -14.41 8.12
C ASN A 52 -18.49 -14.73 9.33
N LEU A 53 -19.00 -15.51 10.29
CA LEU A 53 -18.19 -15.94 11.43
C LEU A 53 -17.07 -16.90 11.00
N TYR A 54 -17.37 -17.82 10.07
CA TYR A 54 -16.39 -18.72 9.47
C TYR A 54 -15.25 -17.96 8.79
N LEU A 55 -15.56 -16.89 8.04
CA LEU A 55 -14.56 -16.02 7.41
C LEU A 55 -13.59 -15.43 8.44
N ARG A 56 -14.13 -14.85 9.51
CA ARG A 56 -13.35 -14.22 10.59
C ARG A 56 -12.46 -15.23 11.30
N VAL A 57 -13.05 -16.33 11.77
CA VAL A 57 -12.32 -17.39 12.50
C VAL A 57 -11.24 -18.00 11.61
N SER A 58 -11.52 -18.26 10.34
CA SER A 58 -10.54 -18.80 9.40
C SER A 58 -9.36 -17.85 9.17
N SER A 59 -9.64 -16.55 9.02
CA SER A 59 -8.59 -15.55 8.85
C SER A 59 -7.71 -15.40 10.10
N GLU A 60 -8.31 -15.39 11.29
CA GLU A 60 -7.59 -15.31 12.56
C GLU A 60 -6.74 -16.55 12.85
N LEU A 61 -7.17 -17.73 12.37
CA LEU A 61 -6.38 -18.97 12.39
C LEU A 61 -5.29 -19.02 11.30
N GLY A 62 -5.20 -18.01 10.43
CA GLY A 62 -4.22 -17.96 9.35
C GLY A 62 -4.50 -18.92 8.20
N HIS A 63 -5.75 -19.36 8.01
CA HIS A 63 -6.13 -20.14 6.83
C HIS A 63 -6.01 -19.30 5.56
N SER A 64 -5.73 -19.94 4.43
CA SER A 64 -5.67 -19.21 3.15
C SER A 64 -7.05 -18.73 2.72
N TRP A 65 -7.09 -17.55 2.11
CA TRP A 65 -8.32 -16.99 1.56
C TRP A 65 -8.89 -17.88 0.44
N GLN A 66 -8.04 -18.56 -0.36
CA GLN A 66 -8.52 -19.49 -1.41
C GLN A 66 -9.23 -20.70 -0.82
N LYS A 67 -8.67 -21.32 0.23
CA LYS A 67 -9.31 -22.47 0.90
C LYS A 67 -10.67 -22.05 1.48
N THR A 68 -10.69 -20.85 2.07
CA THR A 68 -11.92 -20.25 2.62
C THR A 68 -12.96 -19.97 1.52
N GLN A 69 -12.55 -19.43 0.38
CA GLN A 69 -13.44 -19.17 -0.76
C GLN A 69 -13.96 -20.48 -1.38
N GLN A 70 -13.11 -21.49 -1.54
CA GLN A 70 -13.51 -22.82 -2.01
C GLN A 70 -14.56 -23.43 -1.08
N ARG A 71 -14.39 -23.29 0.23
CA ARG A 71 -15.39 -23.74 1.20
C ARG A 71 -16.72 -23.01 1.04
N LEU A 72 -16.70 -21.69 0.88
CA LEU A 72 -17.92 -20.92 0.60
C LEU A 72 -18.60 -21.36 -0.70
N LYS A 73 -17.83 -21.66 -1.76
CA LYS A 73 -18.38 -22.19 -3.02
C LYS A 73 -19.10 -23.52 -2.80
N LEU A 74 -18.58 -24.41 -1.94
CA LEU A 74 -19.27 -25.66 -1.61
C LEU A 74 -20.60 -25.42 -0.88
N VAL A 75 -20.63 -24.48 0.06
CA VAL A 75 -21.84 -24.13 0.83
C VAL A 75 -22.94 -23.55 -0.06
N TYR A 76 -22.59 -22.75 -1.07
CA TYR A 76 -23.53 -22.09 -1.97
C TYR A 76 -23.65 -22.76 -3.35
N GLU A 77 -23.25 -24.03 -3.48
CA GLU A 77 -23.33 -24.79 -4.74
C GLU A 77 -22.71 -24.03 -5.95
N GLY A 78 -21.64 -23.29 -5.69
CA GLY A 78 -20.85 -22.55 -6.67
C GLY A 78 -21.09 -21.03 -6.67
N ALA A 79 -22.29 -20.56 -6.38
CA ALA A 79 -22.64 -19.14 -6.51
C ALA A 79 -22.58 -18.41 -5.16
N VAL A 80 -21.38 -18.03 -4.72
CA VAL A 80 -21.18 -17.29 -3.46
C VAL A 80 -21.82 -15.90 -3.54
N PRO A 81 -22.66 -15.50 -2.56
CA PRO A 81 -23.22 -14.16 -2.50
C PRO A 81 -22.14 -13.07 -2.50
N ARG A 82 -22.37 -11.99 -3.27
CA ARG A 82 -21.40 -10.88 -3.36
C ARG A 82 -21.08 -10.25 -2.02
N SER A 83 -22.05 -10.12 -1.13
CA SER A 83 -21.82 -9.62 0.23
C SER A 83 -20.77 -10.42 1.01
N LEU A 84 -20.75 -11.74 0.84
CA LEU A 84 -19.73 -12.60 1.45
C LEU A 84 -18.38 -12.50 0.75
N LEU A 85 -18.35 -12.30 -0.56
CA LEU A 85 -17.10 -12.02 -1.28
C LEU A 85 -16.49 -10.69 -0.82
N ASN A 86 -17.32 -9.67 -0.58
CA ASN A 86 -16.87 -8.38 -0.05
C ASN A 86 -16.31 -8.55 1.37
N GLU A 87 -17.02 -9.25 2.25
CA GLU A 87 -16.51 -9.54 3.60
C GLU A 87 -15.25 -10.40 3.58
N LEU A 88 -15.09 -11.31 2.61
CA LEU A 88 -13.84 -12.03 2.39
C LEU A 88 -12.69 -11.06 2.04
N VAL A 89 -12.90 -10.15 1.09
CA VAL A 89 -11.88 -9.15 0.72
C VAL A 89 -11.51 -8.28 1.92
N ILE A 90 -12.50 -7.79 2.68
CA ILE A 90 -12.30 -6.98 3.87
C ILE A 90 -11.51 -7.74 4.95
N THR A 91 -11.87 -9.01 5.15
CA THR A 91 -11.26 -9.85 6.20
C THR A 91 -9.81 -10.20 5.87
N TYR A 92 -9.49 -10.41 4.59
CA TYR A 92 -8.17 -10.89 4.18
C TYR A 92 -7.22 -9.82 3.67
N CYS A 93 -7.68 -8.62 3.31
CA CYS A 93 -6.79 -7.57 2.80
C CYS A 93 -5.76 -7.09 3.84
N PHE A 94 -6.05 -7.26 5.13
CA PHE A 94 -5.14 -6.95 6.23
C PHE A 94 -4.23 -8.13 6.62
N ASN A 95 -4.48 -9.32 6.10
CA ASN A 95 -3.68 -10.49 6.43
C ASN A 95 -2.34 -10.44 5.69
N LYS A 96 -1.27 -10.96 6.29
CA LYS A 96 0.11 -10.89 5.76
C LYS A 96 0.62 -12.23 5.21
N THR A 97 -0.27 -13.19 4.99
CA THR A 97 0.08 -14.57 4.60
C THR A 97 0.13 -14.77 3.08
N TRP A 98 0.67 -13.80 2.33
CA TRP A 98 0.76 -13.87 0.87
C TRP A 98 2.00 -14.63 0.43
N GLU A 99 1.83 -15.68 -0.39
CA GLU A 99 2.89 -16.62 -0.75
C GLU A 99 3.42 -16.39 -2.17
N SER A 100 2.61 -15.82 -3.08
CA SER A 100 3.00 -15.58 -4.46
C SER A 100 2.30 -14.39 -5.10
N SER A 101 2.94 -13.81 -6.13
CA SER A 101 2.37 -12.69 -6.89
C SER A 101 1.10 -13.09 -7.63
N GLU A 102 0.99 -14.36 -8.04
CA GLU A 102 -0.19 -14.90 -8.72
C GLU A 102 -1.39 -14.96 -7.77
N GLN A 103 -1.18 -15.43 -6.54
CA GLN A 103 -2.19 -15.42 -5.49
C GLN A 103 -2.66 -14.00 -5.16
N VAL A 104 -1.73 -13.04 -5.08
CA VAL A 104 -2.11 -11.64 -4.84
C VAL A 104 -2.90 -11.09 -6.02
N ALA A 105 -2.49 -11.36 -7.26
CA ALA A 105 -3.21 -10.90 -8.45
C ALA A 105 -4.64 -11.47 -8.51
N GLU A 106 -4.82 -12.75 -8.17
CA GLU A 106 -6.15 -13.39 -8.11
C GLU A 106 -7.04 -12.72 -7.06
N PHE A 107 -6.52 -12.48 -5.86
CA PHE A 107 -7.23 -11.81 -4.78
C PHE A 107 -7.62 -10.37 -5.15
N LEU A 108 -6.69 -9.61 -5.73
CA LEU A 108 -6.96 -8.23 -6.15
C LEU A 108 -7.97 -8.17 -7.31
N SER A 109 -7.94 -9.15 -8.21
CA SER A 109 -8.94 -9.27 -9.28
C SER A 109 -10.34 -9.51 -8.72
N LEU A 110 -10.47 -10.31 -7.63
CA LEU A 110 -11.73 -10.48 -6.91
C LEU A 110 -12.23 -9.15 -6.30
N ALA A 111 -11.33 -8.36 -5.73
CA ALA A 111 -11.66 -7.04 -5.19
C ALA A 111 -12.08 -6.05 -6.29
N GLU A 112 -11.43 -6.09 -7.46
CA GLU A 112 -11.78 -5.26 -8.60
C GLU A 112 -13.19 -5.58 -9.14
N GLN A 113 -13.53 -6.86 -9.25
CA GLN A 113 -14.87 -7.30 -9.71
C GLN A 113 -16.00 -6.85 -8.79
N SER A 114 -15.71 -6.64 -7.51
CA SER A 114 -16.67 -6.23 -6.48
C SER A 114 -16.55 -4.76 -6.07
N LYS A 115 -15.72 -3.99 -6.77
CA LYS A 115 -15.30 -2.62 -6.43
C LYS A 115 -16.45 -1.67 -6.08
N SER A 116 -17.55 -1.68 -6.84
CA SER A 116 -18.68 -0.77 -6.61
C SER A 116 -19.38 -1.00 -5.28
N GLU A 117 -19.40 -2.24 -4.80
CA GLU A 117 -20.06 -2.63 -3.55
C GLU A 117 -19.07 -2.55 -2.39
N LEU A 118 -17.82 -2.98 -2.61
CA LEU A 118 -16.74 -2.95 -1.62
C LEU A 118 -16.42 -1.53 -1.12
N PHE A 119 -16.58 -0.53 -1.99
CA PHE A 119 -16.27 0.87 -1.72
C PHE A 119 -17.53 1.74 -1.54
N SER A 120 -18.64 1.12 -1.14
CA SER A 120 -19.91 1.82 -0.94
C SER A 120 -20.09 2.41 0.47
N ASP A 121 -19.29 1.98 1.45
CA ASP A 121 -19.44 2.37 2.86
C ASP A 121 -18.22 3.17 3.41
N ASP A 122 -18.32 3.59 4.67
CA ASP A 122 -17.29 4.40 5.35
C ASP A 122 -15.95 3.65 5.55
N ARG A 123 -15.95 2.31 5.42
CA ARG A 123 -14.72 1.49 5.49
C ARG A 123 -13.94 1.51 4.18
N ARG A 124 -14.48 2.10 3.11
CA ARG A 124 -13.87 2.22 1.77
C ARG A 124 -12.40 2.58 1.81
N TYR A 125 -12.06 3.72 2.43
CA TYR A 125 -10.72 4.27 2.26
C TYR A 125 -9.61 3.41 2.90
N PRO A 126 -9.77 2.90 4.14
CA PRO A 126 -8.84 1.92 4.70
C PRO A 126 -8.65 0.68 3.82
N ILE A 127 -9.73 0.11 3.27
CA ILE A 127 -9.68 -1.09 2.43
C ILE A 127 -8.97 -0.77 1.10
N GLU A 128 -9.39 0.29 0.41
CA GLU A 128 -8.80 0.74 -0.85
C GLU A 128 -7.31 1.00 -0.71
N LYS A 129 -6.91 1.74 0.34
CA LYS A 129 -5.50 1.98 0.65
C LYS A 129 -4.74 0.67 0.87
N GLN A 130 -5.29 -0.26 1.65
CA GLN A 130 -4.62 -1.52 1.95
C GLN A 130 -4.44 -2.39 0.70
N LEU A 131 -5.45 -2.46 -0.17
CA LEU A 131 -5.38 -3.20 -1.43
C LEU A 131 -4.37 -2.57 -2.40
N VAL A 132 -4.32 -1.23 -2.48
CA VAL A 132 -3.33 -0.51 -3.29
C VAL A 132 -1.91 -0.75 -2.78
N VAL A 133 -1.69 -0.68 -1.46
CA VAL A 133 -0.39 -0.97 -0.87
C VAL A 133 0.05 -2.40 -1.18
N LEU A 134 -0.84 -3.38 -0.98
CA LEU A 134 -0.57 -4.77 -1.31
C LEU A 134 -0.22 -4.95 -2.79
N ALA A 135 -0.96 -4.33 -3.70
CA ALA A 135 -0.67 -4.37 -5.13
C ALA A 135 0.72 -3.81 -5.45
N CYS A 136 1.11 -2.68 -4.84
CA CYS A 136 2.43 -2.09 -5.02
C CYS A 136 3.56 -2.94 -4.43
N GLU A 137 3.38 -3.56 -3.26
CA GLU A 137 4.37 -4.46 -2.64
C GLU A 137 4.72 -5.63 -3.57
N TRP A 138 3.72 -6.14 -4.28
CA TRP A 138 3.87 -7.23 -5.26
C TRP A 138 4.09 -6.74 -6.69
N LYS A 139 4.34 -5.44 -6.90
CA LYS A 139 4.65 -4.81 -8.19
C LYS A 139 3.53 -4.96 -9.23
N LEU A 140 2.29 -5.10 -8.79
CA LEU A 140 1.08 -5.22 -9.60
C LEU A 140 0.49 -3.82 -9.87
N PHE A 141 1.29 -2.91 -10.45
CA PHE A 141 0.89 -1.50 -10.64
C PHE A 141 -0.37 -1.29 -11.50
N PRO A 142 -0.62 -2.06 -12.58
CA PRO A 142 -1.87 -1.93 -13.33
C PRO A 142 -3.11 -2.24 -12.48
N LEU A 143 -3.05 -3.29 -11.65
CA LEU A 143 -4.13 -3.63 -10.71
C LEU A 143 -4.26 -2.58 -9.60
N ALA A 144 -3.14 -2.03 -9.10
CA ALA A 144 -3.17 -0.93 -8.13
C ALA A 144 -3.96 0.27 -8.67
N LYS A 145 -3.76 0.62 -9.95
CA LYS A 145 -4.48 1.71 -10.63
C LYS A 145 -5.95 1.36 -10.87
N SER A 146 -6.27 0.10 -11.24
CA SER A 146 -7.66 -0.32 -11.49
C SER A 146 -8.52 -0.30 -10.23
N LEU A 147 -7.92 -0.50 -9.06
CA LEU A 147 -8.61 -0.45 -7.76
C LEU A 147 -9.05 0.96 -7.36
N LEU A 148 -8.39 2.01 -7.84
CA LEU A 148 -8.72 3.40 -7.47
C LEU A 148 -10.12 3.80 -7.92
N THR A 149 -10.94 4.23 -6.98
CA THR A 149 -12.23 4.86 -7.26
C THR A 149 -12.07 6.30 -7.76
N VAL A 150 -13.09 6.85 -8.44
CA VAL A 150 -13.01 8.00 -9.36
C VAL A 150 -12.15 9.18 -8.83
N PRO A 151 -11.29 9.84 -9.64
CA PRO A 151 -10.07 10.53 -9.18
C PRO A 151 -10.25 11.89 -8.45
N TYR A 152 -11.44 12.25 -8.00
CA TYR A 152 -11.72 13.65 -7.60
C TYR A 152 -11.65 13.92 -6.09
N GLN A 153 -11.23 12.96 -5.26
CA GLN A 153 -10.98 13.21 -3.85
C GLN A 153 -9.49 13.25 -3.53
N LYS A 154 -9.08 14.20 -2.69
CA LYS A 154 -7.68 14.41 -2.23
C LYS A 154 -6.98 13.11 -1.82
N LYS A 155 -7.73 12.20 -1.20
CA LYS A 155 -7.29 10.89 -0.73
C LYS A 155 -6.92 9.91 -1.83
N GLU A 156 -7.65 9.89 -2.95
CA GLU A 156 -7.35 9.02 -4.10
C GLU A 156 -6.14 9.58 -4.87
N GLN A 157 -6.00 10.90 -4.94
CA GLN A 157 -4.80 11.53 -5.51
C GLN A 157 -3.54 11.16 -4.72
N ASP A 158 -3.62 11.09 -3.39
CA ASP A 158 -2.52 10.64 -2.54
C ASP A 158 -2.13 9.18 -2.85
N LEU A 159 -3.11 8.29 -3.07
CA LEU A 159 -2.87 6.90 -3.47
C LEU A 159 -2.31 6.80 -4.89
N PHE A 160 -2.80 7.60 -5.83
CA PHE A 160 -2.27 7.66 -7.19
C PHE A 160 -0.80 8.09 -7.19
N ASN A 161 -0.46 9.15 -6.45
CA ASN A 161 0.92 9.62 -6.30
C ASN A 161 1.82 8.53 -5.68
N TYR A 162 1.30 7.80 -4.68
CA TYR A 162 1.99 6.67 -4.07
C TYR A 162 2.29 5.57 -5.09
N ILE A 163 1.31 5.17 -5.91
CA ILE A 163 1.50 4.18 -6.97
C ILE A 163 2.58 4.63 -7.95
N SER A 164 2.51 5.88 -8.42
CA SER A 164 3.50 6.43 -9.36
C SER A 164 4.92 6.46 -8.78
N GLU A 165 5.06 6.78 -7.50
CA GLU A 165 6.36 6.75 -6.82
C GLU A 165 6.93 5.32 -6.74
N GLN A 166 6.11 4.34 -6.38
CA GLN A 166 6.54 2.94 -6.30
C GLN A 166 6.90 2.35 -7.67
N GLU A 167 6.12 2.67 -8.70
CA GLU A 167 6.38 2.26 -10.09
C GLU A 167 7.72 2.82 -10.59
N LEU A 168 7.98 4.11 -10.38
CA LEU A 168 9.23 4.76 -10.75
C LEU A 168 10.44 4.18 -10.00
N GLN A 169 10.30 3.92 -8.69
CA GLN A 169 11.35 3.27 -7.91
C GLN A 169 11.66 1.85 -8.45
N HIS A 170 10.63 1.09 -8.82
CA HIS A 170 10.79 -0.23 -9.40
C HIS A 170 11.51 -0.18 -10.77
N GLU A 171 11.13 0.74 -11.65
CA GLU A 171 11.78 0.93 -12.95
C GLU A 171 13.25 1.31 -12.81
N VAL A 172 13.56 2.26 -11.92
CA VAL A 172 14.95 2.65 -11.64
C VAL A 172 15.76 1.46 -11.14
N ASN A 173 15.23 0.68 -10.19
CA ASN A 173 15.92 -0.51 -9.67
C ASN A 173 16.12 -1.59 -10.75
N ARG A 174 15.15 -1.79 -11.63
CA ARG A 174 15.26 -2.73 -12.75
C ARG A 174 16.35 -2.32 -13.74
N ASN A 175 16.41 -1.04 -14.08
CA ASN A 175 17.41 -0.50 -15.00
C ASN A 175 18.82 -0.55 -14.39
N LEU A 176 18.96 -0.27 -13.10
CA LEU A 176 20.23 -0.41 -12.37
C LEU A 176 20.74 -1.86 -12.35
N LEU A 177 19.86 -2.84 -12.16
CA LEU A 177 20.21 -4.25 -12.17
C LEU A 177 20.64 -4.74 -13.56
N ALA A 178 19.99 -4.24 -14.61
CA ALA A 178 20.36 -4.52 -16.00
C ALA A 178 21.73 -3.95 -16.38
N GLU A 179 22.13 -2.79 -15.82
CA GLU A 179 23.46 -2.19 -16.04
C GLU A 179 24.59 -2.87 -15.23
N THR A 180 24.28 -3.76 -14.27
CA THR A 180 25.26 -4.51 -13.46
C THR A 180 25.64 -5.90 -14.00
N GLN A 181 25.27 -6.27 -15.24
CA GLN A 181 25.94 -7.41 -15.90
C GLN A 181 27.44 -7.11 -16.07
N PRO A 182 28.33 -8.06 -15.74
CA PRO A 182 29.68 -7.72 -15.29
C PRO A 182 30.55 -7.30 -16.47
N ASN A 183 30.84 -6.00 -16.55
CA ASN A 183 32.04 -5.53 -17.24
C ASN A 183 33.01 -5.03 -16.17
N ILE A 184 34.10 -5.78 -15.99
CA ILE A 184 34.97 -5.79 -14.80
C ILE A 184 35.69 -4.44 -14.54
N ASP A 185 35.63 -3.48 -15.46
CA ASP A 185 36.32 -2.19 -15.33
C ASP A 185 35.48 -1.01 -14.78
N ALA A 186 34.17 -1.18 -14.53
CA ALA A 186 33.27 -0.05 -14.18
C ALA A 186 33.04 0.20 -12.67
N THR A 187 33.68 -0.57 -11.79
CA THR A 187 33.39 -0.64 -10.34
C THR A 187 33.68 0.66 -9.57
N LYS A 188 34.56 1.55 -10.05
CA LYS A 188 34.80 2.86 -9.39
C LYS A 188 33.84 3.97 -9.83
N LYS A 189 33.31 3.94 -11.05
CA LYS A 189 32.33 4.95 -11.55
C LYS A 189 30.90 4.64 -11.09
N SER A 190 30.53 3.36 -11.04
CA SER A 190 29.20 2.89 -10.63
C SER A 190 28.87 3.25 -9.17
N ASN A 191 29.78 2.96 -8.24
CA ASN A 191 29.59 3.32 -6.82
C ASN A 191 29.46 4.84 -6.58
N PHE A 192 30.04 5.66 -7.46
CA PHE A 192 29.91 7.11 -7.38
C PHE A 192 28.55 7.60 -7.86
N LEU A 193 28.05 7.11 -9.00
CA LEU A 193 26.71 7.47 -9.50
C LEU A 193 25.64 7.09 -8.48
N ILE A 194 25.77 5.92 -7.84
CA ILE A 194 24.88 5.45 -6.79
C ILE A 194 24.89 6.42 -5.59
N LYS A 195 26.07 6.86 -5.15
CA LYS A 195 26.20 7.81 -4.02
C LYS A 195 25.72 9.22 -4.39
N PHE A 196 25.93 9.65 -5.63
CA PHE A 196 25.48 10.93 -6.16
C PHE A 196 23.95 11.00 -6.31
N ILE A 197 23.32 9.96 -6.86
CA ILE A 197 21.87 9.87 -7.00
C ILE A 197 21.20 9.81 -5.62
N LYS A 198 21.69 8.97 -4.69
CA LYS A 198 21.16 8.94 -3.32
C LYS A 198 21.25 10.30 -2.62
N ASN A 199 22.35 11.02 -2.82
CA ASN A 199 22.49 12.38 -2.28
C ASN A 199 21.54 13.38 -2.95
N LEU A 200 21.32 13.29 -4.28
CA LEU A 200 20.35 14.13 -4.98
C LEU A 200 18.91 13.87 -4.54
N THR A 201 18.50 12.61 -4.38
CA THR A 201 17.16 12.25 -3.90
C THR A 201 16.95 12.75 -2.47
N ARG A 202 17.98 12.69 -1.62
CA ARG A 202 17.96 13.23 -0.26
C ARG A 202 17.87 14.76 -0.24
N ILE A 203 18.61 15.44 -1.10
CA ILE A 203 18.53 16.91 -1.24
C ILE A 203 17.15 17.31 -1.77
N TYR A 204 16.61 16.58 -2.74
CA TYR A 204 15.27 16.83 -3.29
C TYR A 204 14.17 16.63 -2.24
N SER A 205 14.24 15.56 -1.44
CA SER A 205 13.26 15.32 -0.37
C SER A 205 13.34 16.38 0.73
N GLN A 206 14.54 16.83 1.09
CA GLN A 206 14.74 17.94 2.04
C GLN A 206 14.22 19.27 1.49
N ILE A 207 14.43 19.57 0.21
CA ILE A 207 13.88 20.76 -0.45
C ILE A 207 12.35 20.67 -0.48
N MET A 208 11.78 19.53 -0.85
CA MET A 208 10.33 19.34 -0.89
C MET A 208 9.69 19.41 0.50
N GLN A 209 10.35 18.88 1.54
CA GLN A 209 9.90 19.05 2.93
C GLN A 209 9.94 20.52 3.37
N LYS A 210 11.01 21.27 3.04
CA LYS A 210 11.08 22.70 3.35
C LYS A 210 10.06 23.52 2.56
N VAL A 211 9.84 23.22 1.28
CA VAL A 211 8.78 23.84 0.45
C VAL A 211 7.38 23.49 0.99
N GLY A 212 7.19 22.28 1.50
CA GLY A 212 5.97 21.86 2.22
C GLY A 212 5.76 22.63 3.53
N PHE A 213 6.83 22.96 4.24
CA PHE A 213 6.81 23.81 5.44
C PHE A 213 6.45 25.27 5.11
N PHE A 214 6.99 25.82 4.02
CA PHE A 214 6.62 27.17 3.55
C PHE A 214 5.15 27.30 3.13
N LYS A 215 4.50 26.18 2.75
CA LYS A 215 3.04 26.14 2.52
C LYS A 215 2.22 26.21 3.81
N LYS A 216 2.75 25.80 4.96
CA LYS A 216 2.03 25.78 6.24
C LYS A 216 2.19 27.06 7.07
N ASP A 217 3.33 27.75 7.01
CA ASP A 217 3.63 28.85 7.95
C ASP A 217 3.70 30.27 7.37
N SER A 218 3.19 30.54 6.17
CA SER A 218 3.44 31.84 5.52
C SER A 218 2.29 32.85 5.62
N THR A 219 2.08 33.38 6.82
CA THR A 219 1.35 34.66 7.06
C THR A 219 2.14 35.90 6.61
N TRP A 220 3.42 35.74 6.23
CA TRP A 220 4.33 36.86 5.99
C TRP A 220 4.44 37.37 4.54
N PHE A 221 3.90 36.69 3.53
CA PHE A 221 4.00 37.14 2.13
C PHE A 221 2.73 36.89 1.33
N SER A 222 2.30 37.86 0.52
CA SER A 222 1.13 37.75 -0.37
C SER A 222 1.40 36.83 -1.57
N GLY A 223 0.35 36.21 -2.11
CA GLY A 223 0.41 35.00 -2.94
C GLY A 223 1.33 35.01 -4.18
N ASN A 224 1.56 36.17 -4.80
CA ASN A 224 2.38 36.26 -6.02
C ASN A 224 3.89 36.39 -5.72
N SER A 225 4.30 36.89 -4.55
CA SER A 225 5.72 37.06 -4.23
C SER A 225 6.40 35.75 -3.82
N LYS A 226 5.64 34.75 -3.36
CA LYS A 226 6.13 33.41 -3.01
C LYS A 226 6.63 32.64 -4.22
N PHE A 227 5.85 32.64 -5.31
CA PHE A 227 6.25 31.99 -6.55
C PHE A 227 7.46 32.68 -7.17
N VAL A 228 7.50 34.02 -7.14
CA VAL A 228 8.65 34.79 -7.63
C VAL A 228 9.90 34.52 -6.80
N PHE A 229 9.79 34.47 -5.46
CA PHE A 229 10.94 34.19 -4.60
C PHE A 229 11.47 32.76 -4.79
N VAL A 230 10.59 31.76 -4.85
CA VAL A 230 10.97 30.34 -5.11
C VAL A 230 11.58 30.19 -6.50
N ALA A 231 10.98 30.80 -7.53
CA ALA A 231 11.54 30.80 -8.87
C ALA A 231 12.90 31.50 -8.91
N PHE A 232 13.05 32.64 -8.21
CA PHE A 232 14.31 33.38 -8.14
C PHE A 232 15.39 32.58 -7.40
N THR A 233 15.07 31.93 -6.29
CA THR A 233 16.02 31.05 -5.57
C THR A 233 16.42 29.88 -6.45
N PHE A 234 15.48 29.25 -7.16
CA PHE A 234 15.76 28.15 -8.08
C PHE A 234 16.64 28.58 -9.25
N ILE A 235 16.36 29.75 -9.85
CA ILE A 235 17.17 30.35 -10.91
C ILE A 235 18.58 30.64 -10.41
N VAL A 236 18.74 31.27 -9.23
CA VAL A 236 20.05 31.54 -8.63
C VAL A 236 20.81 30.23 -8.35
N LEU A 237 20.10 29.18 -7.90
CA LEU A 237 20.67 27.86 -7.67
C LEU A 237 21.19 27.24 -8.97
N LEU A 238 20.40 27.30 -10.05
CA LEU A 238 20.77 26.82 -11.38
C LEU A 238 21.94 27.62 -11.98
N PHE A 239 21.98 28.94 -11.78
CA PHE A 239 23.10 29.78 -12.22
C PHE A 239 24.39 29.44 -11.47
N LYS A 240 24.33 29.23 -10.14
CA LYS A 240 25.49 28.77 -9.36
C LYS A 240 25.95 27.38 -9.80
N LEU A 241 25.01 26.46 -10.06
CA LEU A 241 25.33 25.13 -10.58
C LEU A 241 26.01 25.20 -11.95
N LYS A 242 25.48 26.03 -12.87
CA LYS A 242 26.03 26.24 -14.22
C LYS A 242 27.42 26.90 -14.19
N ALA A 243 27.64 27.87 -13.31
CA ALA A 243 28.95 28.51 -13.12
C ALA A 243 30.00 27.53 -12.61
N ILE A 244 29.61 26.61 -11.73
CA ILE A 244 30.49 25.59 -11.16
C ILE A 244 30.76 24.48 -12.17
N ILE A 245 29.76 24.00 -12.93
CA ILE A 245 29.96 23.04 -14.03
C ILE A 245 30.91 23.64 -15.08
N ARG A 246 30.79 24.94 -15.39
CA ARG A 246 31.75 25.65 -16.26
C ARG A 246 33.15 25.74 -15.65
N ARG A 247 33.30 25.91 -14.34
CA ARG A 247 34.60 25.88 -13.64
C ARG A 247 35.20 24.48 -13.66
N ILE A 248 34.44 23.44 -13.33
CA ILE A 248 34.88 22.03 -13.37
C ILE A 248 35.33 21.64 -14.78
N ARG A 249 34.69 22.16 -15.83
CA ARG A 249 35.12 21.93 -17.22
C ARG A 249 36.40 22.67 -17.62
N ARG A 250 36.80 23.73 -16.88
CA ARG A 250 37.96 24.57 -17.21
C ARG A 250 39.16 24.41 -16.27
N SER A 251 38.96 23.89 -15.08
CA SER A 251 40.03 23.62 -14.12
C SER A 251 40.02 22.15 -13.77
N HIS A 252 41.19 21.49 -13.86
CA HIS A 252 41.47 20.17 -13.30
C HIS A 252 41.32 20.18 -11.77
N ILE A 253 40.11 20.45 -11.28
CA ILE A 253 39.77 20.31 -9.87
C ILE A 253 39.70 18.82 -9.59
N SER A 254 40.53 18.36 -8.64
CA SER A 254 40.51 16.99 -8.20
C SER A 254 39.14 16.63 -7.62
N TRP A 255 38.75 15.39 -7.86
CA TRP A 255 37.46 14.80 -7.52
C TRP A 255 37.02 15.01 -6.06
N GLU A 256 37.98 15.06 -5.15
CA GLU A 256 37.78 15.33 -3.72
C GLU A 256 37.21 16.73 -3.44
N GLY A 257 37.57 17.72 -4.28
CA GLY A 257 37.04 19.08 -4.18
C GLY A 257 35.55 19.18 -4.53
N PHE A 258 35.07 18.32 -5.45
CA PHE A 258 33.65 18.29 -5.83
C PHE A 258 32.79 17.60 -4.75
N GLN A 259 33.30 16.53 -4.15
CA GLN A 259 32.60 15.84 -3.06
C GLN A 259 32.50 16.72 -1.81
N SER A 260 33.59 17.38 -1.41
CA SER A 260 33.57 18.35 -0.30
C SER A 260 32.58 19.49 -0.55
N PHE A 261 32.42 19.91 -1.80
CA PHE A 261 31.42 20.91 -2.16
C PHE A 261 29.99 20.41 -2.02
N LEU A 262 29.66 19.19 -2.49
CA LEU A 262 28.32 18.62 -2.33
C LEU A 262 27.94 18.43 -0.86
N GLU A 263 28.90 18.03 -0.03
CA GLU A 263 28.70 17.91 1.41
C GLU A 263 28.47 19.28 2.07
N LYS A 264 29.25 20.30 1.70
CA LYS A 264 29.03 21.68 2.16
C LYS A 264 27.71 22.27 1.65
N PHE A 265 27.29 21.91 0.44
CA PHE A 265 26.04 22.36 -0.16
C PHE A 265 24.83 21.71 0.50
N ALA A 266 24.89 20.41 0.77
CA ALA A 266 23.87 19.69 1.54
C ALA A 266 23.76 20.24 2.97
N PHE A 267 24.89 20.56 3.61
CA PHE A 267 24.92 21.22 4.92
C PHE A 267 24.35 22.65 4.88
N PHE A 268 24.58 23.41 3.82
CA PHE A 268 24.02 24.76 3.67
C PHE A 268 22.51 24.75 3.42
N ILE A 269 21.97 23.65 2.89
CA ILE A 269 20.54 23.46 2.64
C ILE A 269 19.82 22.83 3.83
N SER A 270 20.50 22.04 4.68
CA SER A 270 19.95 21.51 5.94
C SER A 270 19.73 22.61 6.97
#